data_AF-A0A8C3M8Q9-F1
#
_entry.id   AF-A0A8C3M8Q9-F1
#
_cell.length_a   1.000
_cell.length_b   1.000
_cell.length_c   1.000
_cell.angle_alpha   90.00
_cell.angle_beta   90.00
_cell.angle_gamma   90.00
#
_symmetry.space_group_name_H-M   'P 1'
#
loop_
_entity.id
_entity.type
_entity.pdbx_description
1 polymer ?
#
loop_
_entity_poly.entity_id
_entity_poly.type
_entity_poly.pdbx_seq_one_letter_code
_entity_poly.pdbx_strand_id
1 'polypeptide(L)'
;MSEFWLISAPGDKTNLQAWERMNTVTSKSNLSSNSKFHIPDLKVGTLDALVGLSDELGKLDTFAESVIKKIAQYIGEVMEDSKDKVQENLLANGGRYSDQVTMDFSSNNLVA
;
A
#
# COMPACT_ATOMS: atom_id res chain seq x y z
N MET A 1 1.86 14.39 -7.74
CA MET A 1 2.41 13.28 -6.95
C MET A 1 1.40 13.01 -5.84
N SER A 2 0.72 11.87 -5.87
CA SER A 2 -0.26 11.50 -4.84
C SER A 2 0.49 10.88 -3.66
N GLU A 3 0.40 11.50 -2.48
CA GLU A 3 1.01 11.00 -1.25
C GLU A 3 0.01 10.13 -0.50
N PHE A 4 0.44 8.95 -0.08
CA PHE A 4 -0.37 8.00 0.70
C PHE A 4 0.33 7.73 2.03
N TRP A 5 -0.46 7.68 3.09
CA TRP A 5 0.02 7.40 4.44
C TRP A 5 -0.57 6.08 4.91
N LEU A 6 0.30 5.13 5.27
CA LEU A 6 -0.09 3.91 5.97
C LEU A 6 0.15 4.13 7.45
N ILE A 7 -0.91 3.98 8.25
CA ILE A 7 -0.85 4.17 9.71
C ILE A 7 -1.43 2.94 10.41
N SER A 8 -0.82 2.54 11.52
CA SER A 8 -1.33 1.50 12.41
C SER A 8 -1.58 2.11 13.79
N ALA A 9 -2.75 1.83 14.37
CA ALA A 9 -3.06 2.16 15.76
C ALA A 9 -3.29 0.85 16.54
N PRO A 10 -2.88 0.76 17.81
CA PRO A 10 -3.13 -0.43 18.63
C PRO A 10 -4.63 -0.69 18.74
N GLY A 11 -5.02 -1.92 18.39
CA GLY A 11 -6.41 -2.36 18.48
C GLY A 11 -6.76 -2.73 19.92
N ASP A 12 -7.33 -1.80 20.67
CA ASP A 12 -8.01 -2.12 21.93
C ASP A 12 -9.51 -2.34 21.69
N LYS A 13 -10.29 -2.67 22.73
CA LYS A 13 -11.77 -2.84 22.66
C LYS A 13 -12.52 -1.66 22.01
N THR A 14 -11.86 -0.53 21.82
CA THR A 14 -12.31 0.72 21.20
C THR A 14 -11.79 0.92 19.77
N ASN A 15 -11.41 -0.13 19.05
CA ASN A 15 -10.89 -0.06 17.67
C ASN A 15 -11.82 0.75 16.72
N LEU A 16 -13.13 0.57 16.85
CA LEU A 16 -14.13 1.40 16.15
C LEU A 16 -14.01 2.90 16.49
N GLN A 17 -13.76 3.24 17.75
CA GLN A 17 -13.67 4.64 18.19
C GLN A 17 -12.43 5.35 17.65
N ALA A 18 -11.27 4.67 17.56
CA ALA A 18 -10.05 5.29 17.01
C ALA A 18 -10.24 5.61 15.52
N TRP A 19 -10.77 4.65 14.76
CA TRP A 19 -11.11 4.83 13.35
C TRP A 19 -12.16 5.94 13.15
N GLU A 20 -13.26 5.89 13.90
CA GLU A 20 -14.34 6.88 13.81
C GLU A 20 -13.87 8.27 14.20
N ARG A 21 -13.05 8.40 15.25
CA ARG A 21 -12.49 9.68 15.69
C ARG A 21 -11.57 10.27 14.63
N MET A 22 -10.67 9.47 14.07
CA MET A 22 -9.80 9.90 12.99
C MET A 22 -10.63 10.35 11.78
N ASN A 23 -11.56 9.53 11.33
CA ASN A 23 -12.42 9.85 10.19
C ASN A 23 -13.26 11.09 10.44
N THR A 24 -13.77 11.28 11.66
CA THR A 24 -14.52 12.48 12.04
C THR A 24 -13.65 13.73 11.97
N VAL A 25 -12.41 13.68 12.47
CA VAL A 25 -11.51 14.85 12.47
C VAL A 25 -11.04 15.18 11.05
N THR A 26 -10.64 14.18 10.26
CA THR A 26 -10.11 14.40 8.92
C THR A 26 -11.20 14.76 7.91
N SER A 27 -12.39 14.16 7.99
CA SER A 27 -13.52 14.49 7.10
C SER A 27 -14.07 15.88 7.37
N LYS A 28 -14.20 16.28 8.65
CA LYS A 28 -14.69 17.63 9.01
C LYS A 28 -13.84 18.75 8.41
N SER A 29 -12.54 18.51 8.23
CA SER A 29 -11.59 19.49 7.71
C SER A 29 -11.09 19.14 6.29
N ASN A 30 -11.69 18.14 5.62
CA ASN A 30 -11.30 17.65 4.29
C ASN A 30 -9.78 17.41 4.14
N LEU A 31 -9.14 16.84 5.17
CA LEU A 31 -7.69 16.69 5.23
C LEU A 31 -7.19 15.42 4.53
N SER A 32 -7.99 14.35 4.51
CA SER A 32 -7.61 13.07 3.92
C SER A 32 -8.83 12.21 3.58
N SER A 33 -8.66 11.34 2.58
CA SER A 33 -9.56 10.21 2.33
C SER A 33 -9.03 8.99 3.09
N ASN A 34 -9.83 8.45 4.02
CA ASN A 34 -9.41 7.33 4.85
C ASN A 34 -10.07 6.04 4.39
N SER A 35 -9.26 5.00 4.18
CA SER A 35 -9.73 3.64 3.86
C SER A 35 -9.19 2.65 4.89
N LYS A 36 -9.98 1.62 5.22
CA LYS A 36 -9.51 0.53 6.08
C LYS A 36 -8.64 -0.41 5.28
N PHE A 37 -7.52 -0.82 5.87
CA PHE A 37 -6.60 -1.79 5.29
C PHE A 37 -6.70 -3.09 6.09
N HIS A 38 -7.31 -4.12 5.51
CA HIS A 38 -7.43 -5.42 6.15
C HIS A 38 -6.13 -6.20 6.04
N ILE A 39 -5.50 -6.46 7.19
CA ILE A 39 -4.34 -7.34 7.30
C ILE A 39 -4.86 -8.74 7.65
N PRO A 40 -4.56 -9.78 6.84
CA PRO A 40 -4.95 -11.15 7.15
C PRO A 40 -4.24 -11.65 8.41
N ASP A 41 -4.81 -12.66 9.07
CA ASP A 41 -4.18 -13.28 10.24
C ASP A 41 -2.87 -13.97 9.83
N LEU A 42 -1.75 -13.36 10.23
CA LEU A 42 -0.41 -13.89 10.01
C LEU A 42 -0.02 -14.76 11.20
N LYS A 43 0.38 -16.01 10.93
CA LYS A 43 0.99 -16.87 11.96
C LYS A 43 2.35 -16.32 12.32
N VAL A 44 2.43 -15.59 13.43
CA VAL A 44 3.70 -15.11 13.99
C VAL A 44 4.37 -16.23 14.80
N GLY A 45 5.67 -16.43 14.58
CA GLY A 45 6.48 -17.38 15.33
C GLY A 45 6.89 -16.85 16.70
N THR A 46 8.11 -17.15 17.14
CA THR A 46 8.71 -16.54 18.34
C THR A 46 9.06 -15.07 18.10
N LEU A 47 9.17 -14.28 19.17
CA LEU A 47 9.58 -12.87 19.09
C LEU A 47 10.90 -12.65 18.33
N ASP A 48 11.89 -13.53 18.56
CA ASP A 48 13.20 -13.48 17.89
C ASP A 48 13.07 -13.57 16.36
N ALA A 49 12.28 -14.54 15.88
CA ALA A 49 11.95 -14.68 14.48
C ALA A 49 11.22 -13.44 13.92
N LEU A 50 10.33 -12.80 14.69
CA LEU A 50 9.65 -11.58 14.25
C LEU A 50 10.61 -10.39 14.12
N VAL A 51 11.58 -10.27 15.03
CA VAL A 51 12.64 -9.24 14.95
C VAL A 51 13.51 -9.47 13.72
N GLY A 52 13.91 -10.72 13.45
CA GLY A 52 14.65 -11.09 12.23
C GLY A 52 13.87 -10.76 10.96
N LEU A 53 12.58 -11.15 10.90
CA LEU A 53 11.69 -10.84 9.79
C LEU A 53 11.50 -9.33 9.59
N SER A 54 11.49 -8.54 10.66
CA SER A 54 11.37 -7.09 10.55
C SER A 54 12.56 -6.46 9.81
N ASP A 55 13.77 -6.96 10.02
CA ASP A 55 14.97 -6.49 9.30
C ASP A 55 14.94 -6.96 7.83
N GLU A 56 14.54 -8.21 7.59
CA GLU A 56 14.41 -8.76 6.24
C GLU A 56 13.34 -8.04 5.42
N LEU A 57 12.19 -7.69 6.02
CA LEU A 57 11.14 -6.90 5.37
C LEU A 57 11.63 -5.51 4.97
N GLY A 58 12.43 -4.84 5.82
CA GLY A 58 13.00 -3.53 5.47
C GLY A 58 13.97 -3.61 4.27
N LYS A 59 14.77 -4.67 4.18
CA LYS A 59 15.65 -4.93 3.03
C LYS A 59 14.83 -5.24 1.77
N LEU A 60 13.79 -6.05 1.90
CA LEU A 60 12.90 -6.41 0.80
C LEU A 60 12.17 -5.18 0.25
N ASP A 61 11.68 -4.30 1.12
CA ASP A 61 10.99 -3.06 0.73
C ASP A 61 11.90 -2.16 -0.11
N THR A 62 13.13 -1.91 0.38
CA THR A 62 14.14 -1.12 -0.36
C THR A 62 14.47 -1.75 -1.72
N PHE A 63 14.59 -3.08 -1.76
CA PHE A 63 14.86 -3.81 -2.99
C PHE A 63 13.70 -3.70 -3.98
N ALA A 64 12.46 -3.93 -3.53
CA ALA A 64 11.26 -3.83 -4.33
C ALA A 64 11.09 -2.41 -4.90
N GLU A 65 11.28 -1.37 -4.08
CA GLU A 65 11.22 0.03 -4.52
C GLU A 65 12.25 0.30 -5.63
N SER A 66 13.48 -0.20 -5.49
CA SER A 66 14.52 -0.06 -6.51
C SER A 66 14.13 -0.73 -7.83
N VAL A 67 13.55 -1.93 -7.77
CA VAL A 67 13.08 -2.66 -8.96
C VAL A 67 11.92 -1.93 -9.62
N ILE A 68 10.93 -1.47 -8.86
CA ILE A 68 9.76 -0.73 -9.38
C ILE A 68 10.21 0.58 -10.04
N LYS A 69 11.13 1.33 -9.43
CA LYS A 69 11.69 2.56 -10.02
C LYS A 69 12.39 2.28 -11.35
N LYS A 70 13.18 1.21 -11.44
CA LYS A 70 13.84 0.80 -12.68
C LYS A 70 12.82 0.42 -13.76
N ILE A 71 11.79 -0.35 -13.42
CA ILE A 71 10.72 -0.72 -14.36
C ILE A 71 10.00 0.53 -14.88
N ALA A 72 9.63 1.46 -13.99
CA ALA A 72 8.99 2.71 -14.37
C ALA A 72 9.87 3.56 -15.29
N GLN A 73 11.18 3.62 -15.01
CA GLN A 73 12.15 4.30 -15.87
C GLN A 73 12.23 3.65 -17.25
N TYR A 74 12.39 2.32 -17.33
CA TYR A 74 12.45 1.60 -18.60
C TYR A 74 11.18 1.77 -19.43
N ILE A 75 9.99 1.72 -18.80
CA ILE A 75 8.72 2.00 -19.47
C ILE A 75 8.71 3.44 -20.02
N GLY A 76 9.21 4.41 -19.24
CA GLY A 76 9.35 5.80 -19.69
C GLY A 76 10.26 5.96 -20.91
N GLU A 77 11.43 5.32 -20.90
CA GLU A 77 12.41 5.34 -21.99
C GLU A 77 11.89 4.65 -23.27
N VAL A 78 11.19 3.52 -23.13
CA VAL A 78 10.62 2.77 -24.28
C VAL A 78 9.41 3.49 -24.89
N MET A 79 8.70 4.32 -24.12
CA MET A 79 7.47 4.99 -24.55
C MET A 79 7.66 6.47 -24.95
N GLU A 80 8.89 6.92 -25.21
CA GLU A 80 9.21 8.33 -25.53
C GLU A 80 8.43 8.92 -26.72
N ASP A 81 7.97 8.09 -27.66
CA ASP A 81 7.15 8.53 -28.82
C ASP A 81 5.64 8.70 -28.52
N SER A 82 5.16 8.40 -27.30
CA SER A 82 3.73 8.43 -26.95
C SER A 82 3.49 8.71 -25.46
N LYS A 83 3.86 9.91 -25.00
CA LYS A 83 3.70 10.35 -23.59
C LYS A 83 2.27 10.18 -23.04
N ASP A 84 1.25 10.26 -23.89
CA ASP A 84 -0.16 10.06 -23.48
C ASP A 84 -0.50 8.60 -23.12
N LYS A 85 0.26 7.62 -23.62
CA LYS A 85 0.02 6.18 -23.36
C LYS A 85 0.70 5.67 -22.09
N VAL A 86 1.65 6.41 -21.52
CA VAL A 86 2.41 5.98 -20.33
C VAL A 86 1.50 5.91 -19.09
N GLN A 87 0.55 6.83 -18.98
CA GLN A 87 -0.43 6.86 -17.88
C GLN A 87 -1.37 5.63 -17.89
N GLU A 88 -1.67 5.05 -19.06
CA GLU A 88 -2.50 3.83 -19.19
C GLU A 88 -1.70 2.55 -18.91
N ASN A 89 -0.38 2.54 -19.11
CA ASN A 89 0.45 1.35 -18.90
C ASN A 89 0.98 1.24 -17.47
N LEU A 90 0.94 2.33 -16.70
CA LEU A 90 1.25 2.34 -15.27
C LEU A 90 0.00 2.06 -14.41
N LEU A 91 -0.93 1.26 -14.91
CA LEU A 91 -2.08 0.76 -14.16
C LEU A 91 -1.70 -0.59 -13.56
N ALA A 92 -1.79 -0.72 -12.25
CA ALA A 92 -1.72 -2.02 -11.60
C ALA A 92 -3.13 -2.66 -11.69
N ASN A 93 -3.23 -3.95 -12.04
CA ASN A 93 -4.46 -4.70 -12.43
C ASN A 93 -5.53 -3.88 -13.19
N GLY A 94 -5.15 -2.98 -14.10
CA GLY A 94 -6.10 -2.18 -14.90
C GLY A 94 -6.83 -1.06 -14.15
N GLY A 95 -6.46 -0.80 -12.89
CA GLY A 95 -6.98 0.32 -12.08
C GLY A 95 -5.89 1.35 -11.77
N ARG A 96 -6.29 2.59 -11.44
CA ARG A 96 -5.33 3.61 -10.98
C ARG A 96 -4.74 3.15 -9.64
N TYR A 97 -3.46 3.42 -9.40
CA TYR A 97 -2.78 3.09 -8.14
C TYR A 97 -3.55 3.56 -6.88
N SER A 98 -4.26 4.69 -6.97
CA SER A 98 -5.11 5.22 -5.88
C SER A 98 -6.23 4.26 -5.46
N ASP A 99 -6.76 3.52 -6.42
CA ASP A 99 -7.94 2.68 -6.23
C ASP A 99 -7.51 1.31 -5.70
N GLN A 100 -6.29 0.87 -6.06
CA GLN A 100 -5.70 -0.38 -5.61
C GLN A 100 -5.18 -0.39 -4.18
N VAL A 101 -4.60 0.72 -3.68
CA VAL A 101 -4.14 0.80 -2.27
C VAL A 101 -5.32 0.62 -1.30
N THR A 102 -6.54 0.92 -1.76
CA THR A 102 -7.78 0.69 -1.02
C THR A 102 -8.33 -0.74 -1.21
N MET A 103 -7.98 -1.42 -2.30
CA MET A 103 -8.39 -2.80 -2.59
C MET A 103 -7.45 -3.79 -1.90
N ASP A 104 -7.70 -3.95 -0.60
CA ASP A 104 -7.79 -5.24 0.07
C ASP A 104 -6.73 -6.29 -0.32
N PHE A 105 -5.76 -6.52 0.59
CA PHE A 105 -4.82 -7.66 0.51
C PHE A 105 -5.53 -9.02 0.39
N SER A 106 -6.85 -9.08 0.64
CA SER A 106 -7.71 -10.25 0.45
C SER A 106 -7.73 -10.79 -0.99
N SER A 107 -7.49 -9.94 -2.00
CA SER A 107 -7.54 -10.37 -3.41
C SER A 107 -6.26 -11.04 -3.93
N ASN A 108 -5.18 -11.07 -3.14
CA ASN A 108 -3.94 -11.77 -3.51
C ASN A 108 -3.97 -13.28 -3.21
N ASN A 109 -5.13 -13.85 -2.85
CA ASN A 109 -5.31 -15.29 -2.70
C ASN A 109 -5.87 -15.96 -3.97
N LEU A 110 -5.51 -15.44 -5.16
CA LEU A 110 -5.79 -16.10 -6.42
C LEU A 110 -4.65 -17.07 -6.76
N VAL A 111 -4.93 -18.34 -6.46
CA VAL A 111 -4.39 -19.58 -7.05
C VAL A 111 -2.99 -20.02 -6.58
N ALA A 112 -2.99 -20.82 -5.52
CA ALA A 112 -2.24 -22.08 -5.47
C ALA A 112 -3.13 -23.17 -4.85
#